data_AF-S4RHM1-F1
#
_entry.id   AF-S4RHM1-F1
#
_cell.length_a   1.000
_cell.length_b   1.000
_cell.length_c   1.000
_cell.angle_alpha   90.00
_cell.angle_beta   90.00
_cell.angle_gamma   90.00
#
_symmetry.space_group_name_H-M   'P 1'
#
loop_
_entity.id
_entity.type
_entity.pdbx_description
1 polymer ?
#
loop_
_entity_poly.entity_id
_entity_poly.type
_entity_poly.pdbx_seq_one_letter_code
_entity_poly.pdbx_strand_id
1 'polypeptide(L)'
;IVRCPICHQGCQPKDIVDNYFVTDGSEGVAGTENSSQQPCTSCDDGADAEGFCVECLEWLCRTCIEAHQRVKFTKDHAIRRKDDAQDDAAGMATLRPVYCPVHRREPLKLFCETCDRLTCRDCQLLGHKEHR
;
A
#
# COMPACT_ATOMS: atom_id res chain seq x y z
N ILE A 1 25.09 13.77 8.87
CA ILE A 1 25.12 14.12 7.44
C ILE A 1 25.34 12.83 6.68
N VAL A 2 24.43 12.46 5.79
CA VAL A 2 24.59 11.33 4.87
C VAL A 2 25.23 11.87 3.60
N ARG A 3 26.12 11.11 2.96
CA ARG A 3 26.75 11.51 1.69
C ARG A 3 26.22 10.63 0.56
N CYS A 4 25.82 11.26 -0.54
CA CYS A 4 25.47 10.52 -1.75
C CYS A 4 26.67 9.71 -2.25
N PRO A 5 26.53 8.40 -2.53
CA PRO A 5 27.66 7.58 -2.98
C PRO A 5 28.18 7.95 -4.38
N ILE A 6 27.39 8.66 -5.19
CA ILE A 6 27.73 9.01 -6.57
C ILE A 6 28.32 10.42 -6.67
N CYS A 7 27.62 11.43 -6.14
CA CYS A 7 28.04 12.83 -6.26
C CYS A 7 28.71 13.39 -4.99
N HIS A 8 28.78 12.60 -3.91
CA HIS A 8 29.40 12.94 -2.61
C HIS A 8 28.80 14.16 -1.89
N GLN A 9 27.70 14.73 -2.40
CA GLN A 9 26.97 15.81 -1.76
C GLN A 9 26.42 15.35 -0.40
N GLY A 10 26.56 16.20 0.61
CA GLY A 10 26.03 15.97 1.95
C GLY A 10 24.57 16.40 2.08
N CYS A 11 23.74 15.56 2.69
CA CYS A 11 22.34 15.84 3.03
C CYS A 11 22.05 15.53 4.51
N GLN A 12 21.02 16.16 5.08
CA GLN A 12 20.54 15.78 6.40
C GLN A 12 19.61 14.57 6.27
N PRO A 13 19.62 13.62 7.23
CA PRO A 13 18.74 12.45 7.17
C PRO A 13 17.25 12.77 7.01
N LYS A 14 16.79 13.89 7.59
CA LYS A 14 15.39 14.35 7.49
C LYS A 14 14.96 14.79 6.08
N ASP A 15 15.93 15.11 5.23
CA ASP A 15 15.70 15.56 3.85
C ASP A 15 15.78 14.38 2.86
N ILE A 16 15.98 13.16 3.36
CA ILE A 16 16.02 11.92 2.58
C ILE A 16 14.66 11.25 2.73
N VAL A 17 14.01 10.96 1.61
CA VAL A 17 12.72 10.28 1.55
C VAL A 17 12.88 8.90 0.91
N ASP A 18 12.01 7.98 1.32
CA ASP A 18 11.97 6.65 0.72
C ASP A 18 11.53 6.71 -0.74
N ASN A 19 12.13 5.86 -1.56
CA ASN A 19 11.71 5.71 -2.94
C ASN A 19 10.49 4.79 -3.02
N TYR A 20 9.30 5.38 -2.94
CA TYR A 20 8.04 4.64 -2.98
C TYR A 20 7.82 3.88 -4.30
N PHE A 21 8.51 4.24 -5.39
CA PHE A 21 8.46 3.51 -6.66
C PHE A 21 9.19 2.16 -6.61
N VAL A 22 10.08 1.97 -5.64
CA VAL A 22 10.92 0.76 -5.49
C VAL A 22 10.42 -0.10 -4.32
N THR A 23 9.19 0.12 -3.86
CA THR A 23 8.58 -0.72 -2.80
C THR A 23 8.13 -2.07 -3.36
N ASP A 24 9.11 -2.84 -3.84
CA ASP A 24 9.00 -4.25 -4.13
C ASP A 24 9.82 -5.03 -3.09
N GLY A 25 9.17 -5.99 -2.43
CA GLY A 25 9.81 -7.13 -1.78
C GLY A 25 10.80 -6.93 -0.62
N SER A 26 10.57 -6.02 0.34
CA SER A 26 11.36 -6.04 1.59
C SER A 26 10.53 -5.93 2.86
N GLU A 27 9.58 -6.86 3.01
CA GLU A 27 9.43 -7.50 4.33
C GLU A 27 10.33 -8.75 4.32
N GLY A 28 11.55 -8.60 4.86
CA GLY A 28 12.38 -9.70 5.34
C GLY A 28 13.09 -10.58 4.30
N VAL A 29 14.34 -10.24 3.94
CA VAL A 29 15.29 -11.27 3.52
C VAL A 29 15.68 -12.09 4.75
N ALA A 30 15.05 -13.26 4.90
CA ALA A 30 15.60 -14.39 5.64
C ALA A 30 15.10 -15.70 5.03
N GLY A 31 15.82 -16.19 4.02
CA GLY A 31 16.00 -17.62 3.76
C GLY A 31 14.80 -18.43 3.23
N THR A 32 15.11 -19.26 2.23
CA THR A 32 14.40 -20.50 1.84
C THR A 32 13.02 -20.36 1.19
N GLU A 33 13.01 -20.51 -0.14
CA GLU A 33 12.12 -21.44 -0.88
C GLU A 33 10.68 -21.61 -0.36
N ASN A 34 9.75 -20.73 -0.74
CA ASN A 34 8.40 -21.11 -1.21
C ASN A 34 7.51 -19.90 -1.54
N SER A 35 6.93 -19.92 -2.74
CA SER A 35 5.71 -19.22 -3.18
C SER A 35 5.10 -18.19 -2.22
N SER A 36 5.49 -16.92 -2.37
CA SER A 36 4.73 -15.69 -2.03
C SER A 36 3.39 -15.88 -1.30
N GLN A 37 3.42 -16.18 0.00
CA GLN A 37 2.23 -16.27 0.86
C GLN A 37 1.73 -14.86 1.19
N GLN A 38 0.96 -14.27 0.28
CA GLN A 38 0.24 -13.01 0.54
C GLN A 38 -1.07 -13.36 1.28
N PRO A 39 -1.26 -12.94 2.55
CA PRO A 39 -2.48 -13.22 3.31
C PRO A 39 -3.62 -12.26 2.92
N CYS A 40 -4.85 -12.70 3.16
CA CYS A 40 -6.03 -11.86 3.04
C CYS A 40 -5.96 -10.69 4.02
N THR A 41 -6.21 -9.47 3.53
CA THR A 41 -6.23 -8.25 4.35
C THR A 41 -7.62 -7.90 4.87
N SER A 42 -8.65 -8.65 4.44
CA SER A 42 -10.06 -8.37 4.71
C SER A 42 -10.69 -9.31 5.75
N CYS A 43 -10.01 -10.39 6.14
CA CYS A 43 -10.47 -11.31 7.19
C CYS A 43 -9.44 -11.50 8.30
N ASP A 44 -9.91 -11.89 9.48
CA ASP A 44 -9.06 -12.20 10.64
C ASP A 44 -8.50 -13.64 10.63
N ASP A 45 -8.93 -14.46 9.66
CA ASP A 45 -8.55 -15.88 9.57
C ASP A 45 -7.12 -16.10 9.04
N GLY A 46 -6.45 -15.05 8.56
CA GLY A 46 -5.10 -15.13 8.00
C GLY A 46 -4.99 -16.06 6.78
N ALA A 47 -6.10 -16.33 6.10
CA ALA A 47 -6.15 -17.22 4.94
C ALA A 47 -5.34 -16.65 3.77
N ASP A 48 -4.76 -17.53 2.95
CA ASP A 48 -4.02 -17.13 1.76
C ASP A 48 -4.93 -16.38 0.78
N ALA A 49 -4.43 -15.25 0.27
CA ALA A 49 -5.12 -14.47 -0.75
C ALA A 49 -5.06 -15.18 -2.11
N GLU A 50 -6.20 -15.23 -2.79
CA GLU A 50 -6.33 -15.79 -4.14
C GLU A 50 -6.46 -14.69 -5.20
N GLY A 51 -6.78 -13.45 -4.80
CA GLY A 51 -6.89 -12.33 -5.72
C GLY A 51 -6.78 -10.96 -5.06
N PHE A 52 -6.62 -9.95 -5.89
CA PHE A 52 -6.49 -8.55 -5.51
C PHE A 52 -7.60 -7.72 -6.14
N CYS A 53 -8.35 -6.99 -5.32
CA CYS A 53 -9.37 -6.05 -5.80
C CYS A 53 -8.73 -4.69 -6.10
N VAL A 54 -8.85 -4.20 -7.34
CA VAL A 54 -8.15 -2.97 -7.77
C VAL A 54 -8.80 -1.70 -7.25
N GLU A 55 -10.09 -1.72 -6.93
CA GLU A 55 -10.83 -0.58 -6.40
C GLU A 55 -10.66 -0.46 -4.87
N CYS A 56 -10.62 -1.60 -4.18
CA CYS A 56 -10.41 -1.63 -2.72
C CYS A 56 -8.92 -1.60 -2.34
N LEU A 57 -8.05 -2.01 -3.26
CA LEU A 57 -6.61 -2.19 -3.03
C LEU A 57 -6.30 -3.22 -1.93
N GLU A 58 -7.08 -4.30 -1.91
CA GLU A 58 -7.05 -5.34 -0.88
C GLU A 58 -6.77 -6.71 -1.47
N TRP A 59 -6.02 -7.52 -0.73
CA TRP A 59 -5.83 -8.94 -1.01
C TRP A 59 -6.96 -9.72 -0.35
N LEU A 60 -7.63 -10.56 -1.14
CA LEU A 60 -8.83 -11.28 -0.73
C LEU A 60 -8.60 -12.79 -0.87
N CYS A 61 -8.88 -13.55 0.18
CA CYS A 61 -9.05 -15.00 0.08
C CYS A 61 -10.33 -15.30 -0.69
N ARG A 62 -10.53 -16.56 -1.09
CA ARG A 62 -11.73 -17.01 -1.81
C ARG A 62 -13.04 -16.58 -1.16
N THR A 63 -13.17 -16.74 0.16
CA THR A 63 -14.39 -16.38 0.88
C THR A 63 -14.67 -14.88 0.82
N CYS A 64 -13.63 -14.06 0.94
CA CYS A 64 -13.72 -12.61 0.82
C CYS A 64 -14.04 -12.18 -0.62
N ILE A 65 -13.48 -12.82 -1.64
CA ILE A 65 -13.83 -12.60 -3.05
C ILE A 65 -15.31 -12.87 -3.30
N GLU A 66 -15.79 -14.04 -2.86
CA GLU A 66 -17.20 -14.41 -3.00
C GLU A 66 -18.12 -13.44 -2.26
N ALA A 67 -17.72 -12.95 -1.08
CA ALA A 67 -18.46 -11.93 -0.37
C ALA A 67 -18.47 -10.59 -1.13
N HIS A 68 -17.32 -10.17 -1.66
CA HIS A 68 -17.18 -8.96 -2.47
C HIS A 68 -18.12 -8.98 -3.67
N GLN A 69 -18.17 -10.11 -4.37
CA GLN A 69 -19.01 -10.27 -5.56
C GLN A 69 -20.52 -10.31 -5.26
N ARG A 70 -20.92 -10.56 -4.01
CA ARG A 70 -22.33 -10.55 -3.58
C ARG A 70 -22.80 -9.20 -3.07
N VAL A 71 -21.91 -8.39 -2.49
CA VAL A 71 -22.28 -7.12 -1.86
C VAL A 71 -22.55 -6.06 -2.92
N LYS A 72 -23.70 -5.39 -2.84
CA LYS A 72 -24.17 -4.41 -3.85
C LYS A 72 -23.13 -3.36 -4.24
N PHE A 73 -22.27 -2.96 -3.31
CA PHE A 73 -21.27 -1.92 -3.51
C PHE A 73 -19.97 -2.42 -4.15
N THR A 74 -19.62 -3.69 -3.95
CA THR A 74 -18.33 -4.25 -4.36
C THR A 74 -18.45 -5.32 -5.44
N LYS A 75 -19.69 -5.67 -5.83
CA LYS A 75 -19.97 -6.72 -6.82
C LYS A 75 -19.39 -6.47 -8.21
N ASP A 76 -19.23 -5.21 -8.58
CA ASP A 76 -18.74 -4.78 -9.90
C ASP A 76 -17.24 -4.42 -9.88
N HIS A 77 -16.55 -4.66 -8.75
CA HIS A 77 -15.11 -4.43 -8.64
C HIS A 77 -14.31 -5.47 -9.43
N ALA A 78 -13.23 -5.03 -10.08
CA ALA A 78 -12.32 -5.90 -10.79
C ALA A 78 -11.36 -6.60 -9.80
N ILE A 79 -11.42 -7.93 -9.79
CA ILE A 79 -10.55 -8.79 -8.97
C ILE A 79 -9.59 -9.53 -9.89
N ARG A 80 -8.29 -9.27 -9.74
CA ARG A 80 -7.22 -9.98 -10.45
C ARG A 80 -6.80 -11.20 -9.65
N ARG A 81 -6.62 -12.35 -10.31
CA ARG A 81 -6.12 -13.54 -9.61
C ARG A 81 -4.63 -13.38 -9.33
N LYS A 82 -4.18 -14.01 -8.25
CA LYS A 82 -2.77 -14.00 -7.84
C LYS A 82 -1.84 -14.53 -8.94
N ASP A 83 -2.29 -15.51 -9.72
CA ASP A 83 -1.53 -16.08 -10.84
C ASP A 83 -1.38 -15.13 -12.04
N ASP A 84 -2.33 -14.21 -12.23
CA ASP A 84 -2.30 -13.21 -13.31
C ASP A 84 -1.50 -11.94 -12.92
N ALA A 85 -1.17 -11.77 -11.64
CA ALA A 85 -0.50 -10.58 -11.09
C ALA A 85 1.03 -10.59 -11.30
N GLN A 86 1.61 -11.70 -11.77
CA GLN A 86 3.05 -11.84 -11.97
C GLN A 86 3.55 -11.06 -13.21
N ASP A 87 2.71 -10.85 -14.22
CA ASP A 87 3.07 -10.14 -15.47
C ASP A 87 2.93 -8.61 -15.40
N ASP A 88 2.28 -8.08 -14.36
CA ASP A 88 1.90 -6.67 -14.22
C ASP A 88 2.56 -5.97 -13.01
N ALA A 89 3.70 -6.49 -12.54
CA ALA A 89 4.42 -5.96 -11.37
C ALA A 89 4.76 -4.46 -11.50
N ALA A 90 5.04 -3.99 -12.72
CA ALA A 90 5.30 -2.57 -13.00
C ALA A 90 4.05 -1.68 -12.89
N GLY A 91 2.86 -2.22 -13.14
CA GLY A 91 1.58 -1.52 -13.01
C GLY A 91 0.96 -1.62 -11.61
N MET A 92 1.31 -2.63 -10.82
CA MET A 92 0.84 -2.78 -9.43
C MET A 92 1.58 -1.91 -8.43
N ALA A 93 2.85 -1.53 -8.69
CA ALA A 93 3.61 -0.65 -7.81
C ALA A 93 2.93 0.73 -7.62
N THR A 94 2.22 1.22 -8.65
CA THR A 94 1.48 2.50 -8.60
C THR A 94 0.10 2.39 -7.92
N LEU A 95 -0.39 1.18 -7.70
CA LEU A 95 -1.68 0.93 -7.05
C LEU A 95 -1.54 0.61 -5.56
N ARG A 96 -0.32 0.37 -5.05
CA ARG A 96 -0.16 0.08 -3.61
C ARG A 96 -0.42 1.34 -2.77
N PRO A 97 -1.39 1.29 -1.84
CA PRO A 97 -1.67 2.42 -0.98
C PRO A 97 -0.51 2.64 -0.01
N VAL A 98 -0.01 3.88 0.05
CA VAL A 98 0.95 4.30 1.07
C VAL A 98 0.17 4.65 2.34
N TYR A 99 0.52 4.02 3.46
CA TYR A 99 -0.19 4.23 4.74
C TYR A 99 0.41 5.37 5.55
N CYS A 100 -0.43 6.02 6.35
CA CYS A 100 0.00 7.10 7.22
C CYS A 100 0.96 6.56 8.30
N PRO A 101 2.12 7.20 8.54
CA PRO A 101 3.06 6.76 9.57
C PRO A 101 2.51 6.88 11.00
N VAL A 102 1.51 7.76 11.21
CA VAL A 102 0.81 7.95 12.49
C VAL A 102 -0.40 7.03 12.59
N HIS A 103 -1.23 6.99 11.54
CA HIS A 103 -2.45 6.19 11.46
C HIS A 103 -2.22 5.00 10.53
N ARG A 104 -1.54 3.95 11.01
CA ARG A 104 -0.99 2.87 10.17
C ARG A 104 -2.00 2.08 9.31
N ARG A 105 -3.30 2.19 9.59
CA ARG A 105 -4.38 1.57 8.81
C ARG A 105 -5.04 2.52 7.82
N GLU A 106 -4.77 3.81 7.91
CA GLU A 106 -5.36 4.82 7.06
C GLU A 106 -4.43 5.17 5.89
N PRO A 107 -4.89 5.02 4.65
CA PRO A 107 -4.08 5.37 3.49
C PRO A 107 -3.93 6.89 3.35
N LEU A 108 -2.75 7.33 2.91
CA LEU A 108 -2.49 8.70 2.51
C LEU A 108 -3.19 8.97 1.17
N LYS A 109 -4.34 9.65 1.21
CA LYS A 109 -5.18 9.94 0.03
C LYS A 109 -5.54 11.42 -0.12
N LEU A 110 -5.15 12.24 0.83
CA LEU A 110 -5.48 13.67 0.88
C LEU A 110 -4.18 14.48 0.82
N PHE A 111 -4.27 15.70 0.32
CA PHE A 111 -3.16 16.64 0.31
C PHE A 111 -3.54 17.84 1.17
N CYS A 112 -2.61 18.31 2.00
CA CYS A 112 -2.75 19.55 2.76
C CYS A 112 -1.87 20.60 2.09
N GLU A 113 -2.48 21.58 1.42
CA GLU A 113 -1.80 22.71 0.79
C GLU A 113 -0.98 23.55 1.80
N THR A 114 -1.47 23.71 3.02
CA THR A 114 -0.83 24.54 4.06
C THR A 114 0.47 23.93 4.56
N CYS A 115 0.54 22.59 4.59
CA CYS A 115 1.71 21.84 5.05
C CYS A 115 2.52 21.23 3.92
N ASP A 116 2.08 21.42 2.66
CA ASP A 116 2.69 20.87 1.45
C ASP A 116 3.02 19.37 1.57
N ARG A 117 2.06 18.58 2.06
CA ARG A 117 2.25 17.13 2.32
C ARG A 117 0.99 16.31 2.17
N LEU A 118 1.17 15.03 1.86
CA LEU A 118 0.11 14.02 1.89
C LEU A 118 -0.32 13.72 3.33
N THR A 119 -1.63 13.53 3.51
CA THR A 119 -2.29 13.24 4.78
C THR A 119 -3.33 12.12 4.59
N CYS A 120 -3.66 11.44 5.70
CA CYS A 120 -4.84 10.58 5.74
C CYS A 120 -6.04 11.35 6.30
N ARG A 121 -7.22 10.71 6.29
CA ARG A 121 -8.46 11.29 6.80
C ARG A 121 -8.35 11.72 8.26
N ASP A 122 -7.77 10.88 9.11
CA ASP A 122 -7.65 11.18 10.54
C ASP A 122 -6.68 12.34 10.81
N CYS A 123 -5.58 12.44 10.06
CA CYS A 123 -4.69 13.59 10.11
C CYS A 123 -5.44 14.90 9.78
N GLN A 124 -6.31 14.87 8.77
CA GLN A 124 -7.13 16.04 8.39
C GLN A 124 -8.10 16.47 9.48
N LEU A 125 -8.68 15.51 10.21
CA LEU A 125 -9.64 15.81 11.27
C LEU A 125 -8.97 16.30 12.57
N LEU A 126 -7.80 15.77 12.91
CA LEU A 126 -7.16 16.00 14.21
C LEU A 126 -6.10 17.10 14.18
N GLY A 127 -5.22 17.09 13.17
CA GLY A 127 -4.03 17.94 13.13
C GLY A 127 -4.03 19.01 12.04
N HIS A 128 -4.98 18.93 11.10
CA HIS A 128 -5.03 19.79 9.91
C HIS A 128 -6.43 20.37 9.66
N LYS A 129 -7.28 20.42 10.70
CA LYS A 129 -8.71 20.77 10.57
C LYS A 129 -8.98 22.12 9.90
N GLU A 130 -8.12 23.11 10.13
CA GLU A 130 -8.24 24.46 9.56
C GLU A 130 -7.21 24.73 8.46
N HIS A 131 -6.51 23.69 8.02
CA HIS A 131 -5.58 23.78 6.92
C HIS A 131 -6.32 23.50 5.61
N ARG A 132 -5.91 24.22 4.58
CA ARG A 132 -6.17 23.85 3.20
C ARG A 132 -5.18 22.78 2.78
#